data_AF-A0A1V1UVV3-F1
#
_entry.id   AF-A0A1V1UVV3-F1
#
_cell.length_a   1.000
_cell.length_b   1.000
_cell.length_c   1.000
_cell.angle_alpha   90.00
_cell.angle_beta   90.00
_cell.angle_gamma   90.00
#
_symmetry.space_group_name_H-M   'P 1'
#
loop_
_entity.id
_entity.type
_entity.pdbx_description
1 polymer ?
#
loop_
_entity_poly.entity_id
_entity_poly.type
_entity_poly.pdbx_seq_one_letter_code
_entity_poly.pdbx_strand_id
1 'polypeptide(L)'
;MDGSFAPLTVAAYADQAAKTDRSVEGQSLAFPLLGLFGETGSLLSALKKKQRDRASSVAYSDSVAEELGDVLWYLAAVARRGSLNLSAIAAHLYRRDEAWLNIPDETLTFEALQPHTIVRSAVPIPQFEETLLALAAEVGAMVAAHRNAALIPGGEALARRLTEVFKLLLKASREVGLT
;
A
#
# COMPACT_ATOMS: atom_id res chain seq x y z
N MET A 1 -1.83 12.57 -32.22
CA MET A 1 -1.73 12.31 -30.77
C MET A 1 -0.25 12.19 -30.51
N ASP A 2 0.31 12.98 -29.61
CA ASP A 2 1.54 12.58 -28.94
C ASP A 2 1.27 11.33 -28.07
N GLY A 3 2.29 10.89 -27.36
CA GLY A 3 2.18 9.89 -26.31
C GLY A 3 2.93 10.35 -25.06
N SER A 4 2.65 11.57 -24.60
CA SER A 4 3.25 12.07 -23.35
C SER A 4 2.78 11.23 -22.16
N PHE A 5 3.67 10.35 -21.69
CA PHE A 5 3.49 9.63 -20.44
C PHE A 5 3.60 10.62 -19.28
N ALA A 6 2.46 11.17 -18.86
CA ALA A 6 2.35 11.88 -17.60
C ALA A 6 2.50 10.87 -16.43
N PRO A 7 3.42 11.09 -15.48
CA PRO A 7 3.57 10.21 -14.32
C PRO A 7 2.29 10.20 -13.46
N LEU A 8 1.91 9.03 -12.97
CA LEU A 8 0.67 8.85 -12.19
C LEU A 8 0.76 9.54 -10.83
N THR A 9 -0.16 10.46 -10.54
CA THR A 9 -0.30 11.06 -9.20
C THR A 9 -1.06 10.14 -8.26
N VAL A 10 -0.76 10.21 -6.96
CA VAL A 10 -1.42 9.37 -5.95
C VAL A 10 -2.92 9.70 -5.86
N ALA A 11 -3.30 10.96 -6.07
CA ALA A 11 -4.69 11.39 -6.17
C ALA A 11 -5.41 10.75 -7.37
N ALA A 12 -4.82 10.81 -8.57
CA ALA A 12 -5.41 10.21 -9.78
C ALA A 12 -5.55 8.68 -9.67
N TYR A 13 -4.62 8.01 -8.98
CA TYR A 13 -4.76 6.59 -8.62
C TYR A 13 -5.93 6.36 -7.64
N ALA A 14 -6.03 7.15 -6.57
CA ALA A 14 -7.09 7.01 -5.57
C ALA A 14 -8.48 7.21 -6.19
N ASP A 15 -8.64 8.20 -7.08
CA ASP A 15 -9.86 8.40 -7.88
C ASP A 15 -10.18 7.20 -8.78
N GLN A 16 -9.17 6.58 -9.39
CA GLN A 16 -9.37 5.41 -10.24
C GLN A 16 -9.73 4.16 -9.43
N ALA A 17 -9.09 3.95 -8.28
CA ALA A 17 -9.43 2.89 -7.33
C ALA A 17 -10.86 3.04 -6.76
N ALA A 18 -11.29 4.28 -6.48
CA ALA A 18 -12.64 4.56 -6.00
C ALA A 18 -13.75 4.13 -7.00
N LYS A 19 -13.47 4.12 -8.31
CA LYS A 19 -14.42 3.68 -9.36
C LYS A 19 -14.58 2.15 -9.42
N THR A 20 -13.63 1.39 -8.88
CA THR A 20 -13.71 -0.08 -8.78
C THR A 20 -14.13 -0.58 -7.41
N ASP A 21 -14.19 0.28 -6.39
CA ASP A 21 -14.62 -0.05 -5.02
C ASP A 21 -16.15 -0.21 -4.87
N ARG A 22 -16.69 -1.20 -5.58
CA ARG A 22 -18.13 -1.47 -5.78
C ARG A 22 -18.82 -2.20 -4.61
N SER A 23 -18.35 -2.02 -3.37
CA SER A 23 -19.12 -2.46 -2.20
C SER A 23 -20.46 -1.74 -2.10
N VAL A 24 -21.42 -2.37 -1.44
CA VAL A 24 -22.70 -1.74 -1.07
C VAL A 24 -22.42 -0.52 -0.18
N GLU A 25 -23.13 0.58 -0.44
CA GLU A 25 -23.06 1.79 0.37
C GLU A 25 -23.38 1.49 1.85
N GLY A 26 -22.68 2.16 2.77
CA GLY A 26 -22.83 1.94 4.21
C GLY A 26 -22.05 0.75 4.79
N GLN A 27 -21.28 -0.01 3.99
CA GLN A 27 -20.39 -1.04 4.53
C GLN A 27 -19.25 -0.44 5.38
N SER A 28 -19.10 -0.96 6.61
CA SER A 28 -18.06 -0.59 7.59
C SER A 28 -16.62 -0.72 7.03
N LEU A 29 -15.70 0.03 7.65
CA LEU A 29 -14.25 -0.06 7.51
C LEU A 29 -13.70 -1.50 7.69
N ALA A 30 -14.46 -2.37 8.36
CA ALA A 30 -14.17 -3.80 8.46
C ALA A 30 -13.91 -4.48 7.10
N PHE A 31 -14.70 -4.18 6.07
CA PHE A 31 -14.57 -4.87 4.77
C PHE A 31 -13.22 -4.61 4.06
N PRO A 32 -12.80 -3.35 3.81
CA PRO A 32 -11.51 -3.10 3.17
C PRO A 32 -10.32 -3.49 4.08
N LEU A 33 -10.48 -3.51 5.40
CA LEU A 33 -9.44 -4.01 6.32
C LEU A 33 -9.26 -5.53 6.24
N LEU A 34 -10.34 -6.29 6.05
CA LEU A 34 -10.26 -7.74 5.81
C LEU A 34 -9.56 -8.05 4.49
N GLY A 35 -9.83 -7.28 3.43
CA GLY A 35 -9.11 -7.39 2.15
C GLY A 35 -7.63 -7.03 2.28
N LEU A 36 -7.31 -5.87 2.89
CA LEU A 36 -5.92 -5.47 3.15
C LEU A 36 -5.12 -6.55 3.90
N PHE A 37 -5.75 -7.20 4.89
CA PHE A 37 -5.16 -8.32 5.63
C PHE A 37 -5.03 -9.59 4.76
N GLY A 38 -6.02 -9.87 3.91
CA GLY A 38 -6.01 -10.96 2.93
C GLY A 38 -4.80 -10.88 2.01
N GLU A 39 -4.66 -9.79 1.25
CA GLU A 39 -3.64 -9.71 0.21
C GLU A 39 -2.22 -9.54 0.80
N THR A 40 -2.11 -8.98 2.01
CA THR A 40 -0.85 -9.03 2.79
C THR A 40 -0.48 -10.48 3.16
N GLY A 41 -1.46 -11.34 3.46
CA GLY A 41 -1.27 -12.78 3.65
C GLY A 41 -0.97 -13.55 2.36
N SER A 42 -1.46 -13.06 1.23
CA SER A 42 -1.18 -13.57 -0.11
C SER A 42 0.27 -13.26 -0.55
N LEU A 43 0.77 -12.04 -0.29
CA LEU A 43 2.20 -11.67 -0.43
C LEU A 43 3.13 -12.61 0.37
N LEU A 44 2.84 -12.83 1.66
CA LEU A 44 3.59 -13.78 2.49
C LEU A 44 3.52 -15.22 1.93
N SER A 45 2.39 -15.58 1.31
CA SER A 45 2.23 -16.87 0.66
C SER A 45 3.02 -16.99 -0.65
N ALA A 46 3.16 -15.90 -1.43
CA ALA A 46 4.03 -15.84 -2.60
C ALA A 46 5.52 -15.98 -2.22
N LEU A 47 5.97 -15.26 -1.18
CA LEU A 47 7.31 -15.37 -0.61
C LEU A 47 7.62 -16.80 -0.15
N LYS A 48 6.72 -17.42 0.62
CA LYS A 48 6.86 -18.81 1.08
C LYS A 48 6.94 -19.82 -0.07
N LYS A 49 6.15 -19.66 -1.14
CA LYS A 49 6.24 -20.47 -2.37
C LYS A 49 7.63 -20.33 -3.00
N LYS A 50 8.18 -19.10 -3.08
CA LYS A 50 9.51 -18.82 -3.64
C LYS A 50 10.64 -19.48 -2.86
N GLN A 51 10.60 -19.40 -1.52
CA GLN A 51 11.55 -20.06 -0.62
C GLN A 51 11.50 -21.58 -0.78
N ARG A 52 10.30 -22.19 -0.80
CA ARG A 52 10.10 -23.64 -0.85
C ARG A 52 10.45 -24.25 -2.22
N ASP A 53 9.89 -23.71 -3.29
CA ASP A 53 9.82 -24.39 -4.59
C ASP A 53 10.92 -23.94 -5.57
N ARG A 54 11.77 -22.97 -5.18
CA ARG A 54 12.68 -22.24 -6.09
C ARG A 54 11.97 -21.77 -7.37
N ALA A 55 10.72 -21.33 -7.22
CA ALA A 55 9.84 -20.95 -8.33
C ALA A 55 10.50 -20.01 -9.34
N SER A 56 10.11 -20.11 -10.62
CA SER A 56 10.69 -19.33 -11.71
C SER A 56 10.68 -17.83 -11.41
N SER A 57 11.70 -17.10 -11.86
CA SER A 57 11.86 -15.70 -11.44
C SER A 57 10.78 -14.77 -12.01
N VAL A 58 10.20 -15.14 -13.15
CA VAL A 58 9.13 -14.39 -13.84
C VAL A 58 7.81 -14.54 -13.07
N ALA A 59 7.26 -15.75 -12.97
CA ALA A 59 5.98 -15.98 -12.29
C ALA A 59 5.95 -15.56 -10.81
N TYR A 60 7.10 -15.54 -10.13
CA TYR A 60 7.22 -14.95 -8.80
C TYR A 60 7.15 -13.41 -8.83
N SER A 61 7.84 -12.77 -9.77
CA SER A 61 7.81 -11.31 -9.94
C SER A 61 6.41 -10.81 -10.32
N ASP A 62 5.72 -11.53 -11.21
CA ASP A 62 4.39 -11.17 -11.69
C ASP A 62 3.37 -11.26 -10.54
N SER A 63 3.36 -12.39 -9.81
CA SER A 63 2.52 -12.58 -8.63
C SER A 63 2.82 -11.55 -7.53
N VAL A 64 4.08 -11.23 -7.24
CA VAL A 64 4.38 -10.20 -6.24
C VAL A 64 3.94 -8.81 -6.70
N ALA A 65 3.99 -8.50 -8.00
CA ALA A 65 3.51 -7.21 -8.53
C ALA A 65 1.98 -7.07 -8.45
N GLU A 66 1.24 -8.13 -8.78
CA GLU A 66 -0.22 -8.23 -8.64
C GLU A 66 -0.64 -7.98 -7.18
N GLU A 67 -0.08 -8.76 -6.26
CA GLU A 67 -0.44 -8.74 -4.82
C GLU A 67 -0.02 -7.41 -4.13
N LEU A 68 1.09 -6.79 -4.54
CA LEU A 68 1.47 -5.43 -4.08
C LEU A 68 0.49 -4.37 -4.61
N GLY A 69 -0.03 -4.54 -5.83
CA GLY A 69 -1.04 -3.69 -6.44
C GLY A 69 -2.38 -3.76 -5.70
N ASP A 70 -2.81 -4.96 -5.31
CA ASP A 70 -4.06 -5.15 -4.55
C ASP A 70 -3.94 -4.67 -3.10
N VAL A 71 -2.77 -4.81 -2.45
CA VAL A 71 -2.49 -4.14 -1.17
C VAL A 71 -2.55 -2.62 -1.29
N LEU A 72 -2.04 -2.03 -2.38
CA LEU A 72 -2.18 -0.58 -2.66
C LEU A 72 -3.65 -0.18 -2.87
N TRP A 73 -4.43 -1.03 -3.54
CA TRP A 73 -5.84 -0.79 -3.80
C TRP A 73 -6.68 -0.84 -2.52
N TYR A 74 -6.48 -1.85 -1.67
CA TYR A 74 -7.13 -1.90 -0.36
C TYR A 74 -6.66 -0.79 0.56
N LEU A 75 -5.38 -0.36 0.51
CA LEU A 75 -4.90 0.82 1.23
C LEU A 75 -5.70 2.08 0.84
N ALA A 76 -5.94 2.29 -0.46
CA ALA A 76 -6.80 3.37 -0.96
C ALA A 76 -8.25 3.24 -0.46
N ALA A 77 -8.82 2.04 -0.49
CA ALA A 77 -10.18 1.77 -0.02
C ALA A 77 -10.34 2.00 1.50
N VAL A 78 -9.38 1.57 2.33
CA VAL A 78 -9.37 1.83 3.78
C VAL A 78 -9.23 3.33 4.06
N ALA A 79 -8.34 4.05 3.36
CA ALA A 79 -8.21 5.50 3.51
C ALA A 79 -9.53 6.22 3.18
N ARG A 80 -10.08 5.97 1.99
CA ARG A 80 -11.32 6.59 1.48
C ARG A 80 -12.52 6.35 2.41
N ARG A 81 -12.77 5.09 2.78
CA ARG A 81 -13.87 4.71 3.70
C ARG A 81 -13.60 5.13 5.15
N GLY A 82 -12.33 5.33 5.50
CA GLY A 82 -11.87 5.92 6.75
C GLY A 82 -11.87 7.44 6.76
N SER A 83 -12.46 8.11 5.78
CA SER A 83 -12.54 9.58 5.67
C SER A 83 -11.17 10.29 5.63
N LEU A 84 -10.19 9.67 4.98
CA LEU A 84 -8.84 10.19 4.76
C LEU A 84 -8.51 10.18 3.25
N ASN A 85 -7.69 11.14 2.78
CA ASN A 85 -7.21 11.11 1.40
C ASN A 85 -5.85 10.37 1.32
N LEU A 86 -5.72 9.44 0.36
CA LEU A 86 -4.45 8.75 0.11
C LEU A 86 -3.35 9.74 -0.34
N SER A 87 -3.68 10.80 -1.09
CA SER A 87 -2.69 11.83 -1.45
C SER A 87 -2.21 12.63 -0.23
N ALA A 88 -3.04 12.77 0.82
CA ALA A 88 -2.61 13.39 2.08
C ALA A 88 -1.70 12.46 2.89
N ILE A 89 -1.98 11.16 2.91
CA ILE A 89 -1.13 10.13 3.53
C ILE A 89 0.24 10.08 2.81
N ALA A 90 0.23 10.14 1.47
CA ALA A 90 1.41 10.22 0.63
C ALA A 90 2.24 11.48 0.90
N ALA A 91 1.59 12.64 0.91
CA ALA A 91 2.26 13.93 1.07
C ALA A 91 2.83 14.11 2.49
N HIS A 92 2.13 13.62 3.51
CA HIS A 92 2.64 13.56 4.88
C HIS A 92 3.92 12.73 4.99
N LEU A 93 3.95 11.54 4.38
CA LEU A 93 5.15 10.70 4.31
C LEU A 93 6.29 11.35 3.51
N TYR A 94 5.97 12.03 2.41
CA TYR A 94 6.93 12.65 1.50
C TYR A 94 7.59 13.89 2.10
N ARG A 95 6.78 14.83 2.63
CA ARG A 95 7.24 16.04 3.34
C ARG A 95 7.87 15.73 4.69
N ARG A 96 7.48 14.60 5.31
CA ARG A 96 7.84 14.20 6.68
C ARG A 96 7.30 15.17 7.73
N ASP A 97 6.03 15.57 7.60
CA ASP A 97 5.41 16.50 8.55
C ASP A 97 5.43 15.90 9.97
N GLU A 98 5.74 16.69 10.99
CA GLU A 98 5.81 16.21 12.39
C GLU A 98 4.43 15.86 12.98
N ALA A 99 3.35 16.39 12.40
CA ALA A 99 1.98 16.21 12.84
C ALA A 99 1.05 15.85 11.66
N TRP A 100 -0.03 15.12 11.94
CA TRP A 100 -1.02 14.79 10.93
C TRP A 100 -1.94 16.00 10.62
N LEU A 101 -1.77 16.60 9.43
CA LEU A 101 -2.55 17.76 9.00
C LEU A 101 -3.66 17.45 7.97
N ASN A 102 -3.71 16.22 7.43
CA ASN A 102 -4.63 15.82 6.34
C ASN A 102 -4.58 16.74 5.10
N ILE A 103 -3.41 17.33 4.80
CA ILE A 103 -3.21 18.21 3.63
C ILE A 103 -2.78 17.35 2.42
N PRO A 104 -3.65 17.19 1.40
CA PRO A 104 -3.34 16.44 0.19
C PRO A 104 -2.29 17.14 -0.69
N ASP A 105 -1.68 16.37 -1.58
CA ASP A 105 -0.89 16.88 -2.69
C ASP A 105 -1.35 16.20 -3.98
N GLU A 106 -2.06 16.96 -4.81
CA GLU A 106 -2.62 16.50 -6.09
C GLU A 106 -1.55 16.30 -7.17
N THR A 107 -0.34 16.84 -6.96
CA THR A 107 0.79 16.80 -7.90
C THR A 107 1.80 15.69 -7.57
N LEU A 108 1.74 15.11 -6.37
CA LEU A 108 2.67 14.08 -5.91
C LEU A 108 2.50 12.75 -6.67
N THR A 109 3.57 12.31 -7.33
CA THR A 109 3.61 11.10 -8.16
C THR A 109 4.22 9.90 -7.44
N PHE A 110 3.87 8.69 -7.89
CA PHE A 110 4.55 7.47 -7.42
C PHE A 110 6.05 7.48 -7.78
N GLU A 111 6.42 8.06 -8.92
CA GLU A 111 7.82 8.30 -9.31
C GLU A 111 8.55 9.19 -8.29
N ALA A 112 7.94 10.29 -7.83
CA ALA A 112 8.53 11.15 -6.80
C ALA A 112 8.65 10.45 -5.43
N LEU A 113 7.73 9.51 -5.12
CA LEU A 113 7.83 8.62 -3.96
C LEU A 113 8.89 7.51 -4.15
N GLN A 114 9.25 7.15 -5.38
CA GLN A 114 10.23 6.13 -5.73
C GLN A 114 11.36 6.68 -6.63
N PRO A 115 12.12 7.70 -6.19
CA PRO A 115 12.95 8.56 -7.06
C PRO A 115 14.27 7.92 -7.54
N HIS A 116 14.37 6.59 -7.57
CA HIS A 116 15.56 5.86 -8.00
C HIS A 116 15.13 4.73 -8.93
N THR A 117 15.73 4.65 -10.13
CA THR A 117 15.64 3.47 -11.00
C THR A 117 16.23 2.27 -10.24
N ILE A 118 15.37 1.37 -9.77
CA ILE A 118 15.81 0.22 -9.00
C ILE A 118 16.59 -0.70 -9.94
N VAL A 119 17.89 -0.88 -9.67
CA VAL A 119 18.65 -1.98 -10.25
C VAL A 119 17.94 -3.27 -9.85
N ARG A 120 17.41 -4.03 -10.83
CA ARG A 120 16.74 -5.32 -10.61
C ARG A 120 17.68 -6.30 -9.92
N SER A 121 17.68 -6.22 -8.59
CA SER A 121 18.55 -7.01 -7.74
C SER A 121 18.05 -8.45 -7.73
N ALA A 122 18.98 -9.42 -7.71
CA ALA A 122 18.68 -10.77 -7.25
C ALA A 122 18.49 -10.70 -5.72
N VAL A 123 17.30 -10.25 -5.31
CA VAL A 123 17.02 -9.70 -3.97
C VAL A 123 17.53 -10.64 -2.85
N PRO A 124 18.24 -10.10 -1.84
CA PRO A 124 18.45 -10.82 -0.59
C PRO A 124 17.09 -11.07 0.07
N ILE A 125 16.55 -12.28 -0.13
CA ILE A 125 15.23 -12.72 0.38
C ILE A 125 14.97 -12.27 1.82
N PRO A 126 15.92 -12.35 2.79
CA PRO A 126 15.68 -11.92 4.17
C PRO A 126 15.25 -10.46 4.33
N GLN A 127 15.74 -9.50 3.52
CA GLN A 127 15.37 -8.10 3.70
C GLN A 127 13.92 -7.83 3.29
N PHE A 128 13.48 -8.46 2.19
CA PHE A 128 12.09 -8.38 1.73
C PHE A 128 11.14 -9.15 2.65
N GLU A 129 11.60 -10.27 3.21
CA GLU A 129 10.90 -11.04 4.24
C GLU A 129 10.63 -10.20 5.49
N GLU A 130 11.63 -9.53 6.06
CA GLU A 130 11.45 -8.59 7.18
C GLU A 130 10.47 -7.45 6.84
N THR A 131 10.49 -6.92 5.62
CA THR A 131 9.51 -5.89 5.18
C THR A 131 8.08 -6.43 5.15
N LEU A 132 7.86 -7.63 4.59
CA LEU A 132 6.53 -8.24 4.54
C LEU A 132 6.02 -8.67 5.93
N LEU A 133 6.91 -9.11 6.82
CA LEU A 133 6.58 -9.42 8.21
C LEU A 133 6.17 -8.14 8.98
N ALA A 134 6.89 -7.03 8.79
CA ALA A 134 6.52 -5.73 9.35
C ALA A 134 5.18 -5.22 8.80
N LEU A 135 4.94 -5.35 7.48
CA LEU A 135 3.69 -5.00 6.83
C LEU A 135 2.50 -5.79 7.42
N ALA A 136 2.65 -7.12 7.56
CA ALA A 136 1.65 -7.99 8.16
C ALA A 136 1.40 -7.69 9.64
N ALA A 137 2.44 -7.33 10.41
CA ALA A 137 2.30 -6.93 11.81
C ALA A 137 1.48 -5.65 11.96
N GLU A 138 1.74 -4.62 11.13
CA GLU A 138 0.99 -3.36 11.19
C GLU A 138 -0.46 -3.51 10.68
N VAL A 139 -0.69 -4.23 9.57
CA VAL A 139 -2.05 -4.51 9.08
C VAL A 139 -2.84 -5.36 10.11
N GLY A 140 -2.20 -6.33 10.77
CA GLY A 140 -2.80 -7.05 11.90
C GLY A 140 -3.14 -6.13 13.08
N ALA A 141 -2.27 -5.17 13.40
CA ALA A 141 -2.51 -4.17 14.43
C ALA A 141 -3.64 -3.19 14.05
N MET A 142 -3.84 -2.88 12.77
CA MET A 142 -5.01 -2.14 12.27
C MET A 142 -6.31 -2.92 12.49
N VAL A 143 -6.35 -4.21 12.14
CA VAL A 143 -7.53 -5.07 12.37
C VAL A 143 -7.87 -5.16 13.87
N ALA A 144 -6.85 -5.32 14.74
CA ALA A 144 -7.04 -5.32 16.18
C ALA A 144 -7.54 -3.96 16.72
N ALA A 145 -7.01 -2.85 16.21
CA ALA A 145 -7.46 -1.51 16.58
C ALA A 145 -8.90 -1.23 16.12
N HIS A 146 -9.29 -1.68 14.93
CA HIS A 146 -10.67 -1.57 14.44
C HIS A 146 -11.65 -2.35 15.31
N ARG A 147 -11.32 -3.60 15.66
CA ARG A 147 -12.13 -4.43 16.57
C ARG A 147 -12.37 -3.77 17.94
N ASN A 148 -11.39 -3.00 18.41
CA ASN A 148 -11.45 -2.27 19.69
C ASN A 148 -12.01 -0.84 19.54
N ALA A 149 -12.62 -0.50 18.39
CA ALA A 149 -13.14 0.84 18.05
C ALA A 149 -12.11 2.00 18.15
N ALA A 150 -10.80 1.69 18.14
CA ALA A 150 -9.72 2.65 18.29
C ALA A 150 -9.28 3.35 16.97
N LEU A 151 -9.95 3.04 15.85
CA LEU A 151 -9.75 3.70 14.55
C LEU A 151 -10.95 4.59 14.22
N ILE A 152 -10.82 5.87 14.55
CA ILE A 152 -11.81 6.92 14.26
C ILE A 152 -11.62 7.41 12.82
N PRO A 153 -12.68 7.50 11.99
CA PRO A 153 -12.59 8.09 10.64
C PRO A 153 -12.08 9.53 10.68
N GLY A 154 -11.19 9.89 9.75
CA GLY A 154 -10.47 11.18 9.72
C GLY A 154 -9.39 11.34 10.79
N GLY A 155 -9.30 10.42 11.76
CA GLY A 155 -8.42 10.53 12.92
C GLY A 155 -6.96 10.20 12.63
N GLU A 156 -6.06 10.94 13.28
CA GLU A 156 -4.59 10.73 13.25
C GLU A 156 -4.18 9.29 13.56
N ALA A 157 -4.86 8.63 14.50
CA ALA A 157 -4.59 7.24 14.86
C ALA A 157 -4.77 6.25 13.68
N LEU A 158 -5.68 6.54 12.74
CA LEU A 158 -5.85 5.78 11.50
C LEU A 158 -4.85 6.23 10.43
N ALA A 159 -4.67 7.54 10.26
CA ALA A 159 -3.75 8.11 9.27
C ALA A 159 -2.29 7.67 9.48
N ARG A 160 -1.80 7.67 10.74
CA ARG A 160 -0.46 7.21 11.10
C ARG A 160 -0.23 5.74 10.73
N ARG A 161 -1.23 4.88 10.93
CA ARG A 161 -1.15 3.45 10.56
C ARG A 161 -1.13 3.26 9.04
N LEU A 162 -2.01 3.96 8.31
CA LEU A 162 -2.01 3.96 6.85
C LEU A 162 -0.69 4.50 6.27
N THR A 163 -0.08 5.49 6.93
CA THR A 163 1.25 6.03 6.58
C THR A 163 2.34 4.98 6.75
N GLU A 164 2.30 4.21 7.85
CA GLU A 164 3.26 3.12 8.09
C GLU A 164 3.10 1.98 7.07
N VAL A 165 1.86 1.55 6.80
CA VAL A 165 1.56 0.56 5.74
C VAL A 165 2.06 1.05 4.38
N PHE A 166 1.82 2.32 4.02
CA PHE A 166 2.28 2.84 2.72
C PHE A 166 3.80 2.94 2.64
N LYS A 167 4.47 3.35 3.73
CA LYS A 167 5.95 3.38 3.81
C LYS A 167 6.55 1.99 3.64
N LEU A 168 5.95 0.97 4.27
CA LEU A 168 6.37 -0.44 4.14
C LEU A 168 6.08 -1.00 2.74
N LEU A 169 4.95 -0.63 2.13
CA LEU A 169 4.60 -1.00 0.76
C LEU A 169 5.57 -0.40 -0.27
N LEU A 170 5.92 0.88 -0.13
CA LEU A 170 6.95 1.53 -0.95
C LEU A 170 8.35 0.93 -0.70
N LYS A 171 8.65 0.43 0.50
CA LYS A 171 9.90 -0.31 0.79
C LYS A 171 9.90 -1.67 0.07
N ALA A 172 8.80 -2.42 0.17
CA ALA A 172 8.62 -3.72 -0.48
C ALA A 172 8.73 -3.61 -2.01
N SER A 173 8.00 -2.67 -2.63
CA SER A 173 8.06 -2.36 -4.06
C SER A 173 9.49 -2.05 -4.53
N ARG A 174 10.22 -1.20 -3.79
CA ARG A 174 11.63 -0.89 -4.08
C ARG A 174 12.57 -2.07 -3.90
N GLU A 175 12.26 -3.03 -3.02
CA GLU A 175 13.10 -4.21 -2.79
C GLU A 175 12.98 -5.26 -3.90
N VAL A 176 11.83 -5.35 -4.60
CA VAL A 176 11.63 -6.29 -5.71
C VAL A 176 11.81 -5.69 -7.11
N GLY A 177 12.07 -4.38 -7.22
CA GLY A 177 12.33 -3.74 -8.52
C GLY A 177 11.08 -3.34 -9.30
N LEU A 178 10.04 -2.88 -8.58
CA LEU A 178 8.82 -2.31 -9.15
C LEU A 178 8.79 -0.78 -8.97
N THR A 179 8.21 -0.09 -9.94
CA THR A 179 8.17 1.38 -10.07
C THR A 179 6.82 1.80 -10.64
#